data_AF-A0A7S3P841-F1
#
_entry.id   AF-A0A7S3P841-F1
#
_cell.length_a   1.000
_cell.length_b   1.000
_cell.length_c   1.000
_cell.angle_alpha   90.00
_cell.angle_beta   90.00
_cell.angle_gamma   90.00
#
_symmetry.space_group_name_H-M   'P 1'
#
loop_
_entity.id
_entity.type
_entity.pdbx_description
1 polymer ?
#
loop_
_entity_poly.entity_id
_entity_poly.type
_entity_poly.pdbx_seq_one_letter_code
_entity_poly.pdbx_strand_id
1 'polypeptide(L)'
;AKPDNNNNIVSPSSPMFSSPSILLQRQLQQRSCCWLPCLTVTRSFAKESAAASSKKKKAAATTPVTVDTGRDKNLELILASLNAPERHEPEISQEEKARRYEVGRNYVIGSFKEHNEIHHDLSCKIHLKKHAVKMLPRNSKLKEEAMKVDDEGPPPWRHIAKWTAPIPGYNALDFVDKE
;
A
#
# COMPACT_ATOMS: atom_id res chain seq x y z
N ALA A 1 34.81 -55.47 -13.33
CA ALA A 1 33.37 -55.54 -13.06
C ALA A 1 33.12 -55.00 -11.65
N LYS A 2 32.17 -54.08 -11.46
CA LYS A 2 31.55 -53.77 -10.14
C LYS A 2 30.67 -54.98 -9.71
N PRO A 3 30.13 -55.11 -8.48
CA PRO A 3 30.12 -54.17 -7.33
C PRO A 3 30.45 -54.79 -5.94
N ASP A 4 30.97 -53.99 -5.02
CA ASP A 4 30.97 -54.31 -3.59
C ASP A 4 29.79 -53.66 -2.88
N ASN A 5 29.06 -54.52 -2.20
CA ASN A 5 27.92 -54.29 -1.33
C ASN A 5 28.42 -54.40 0.12
N ASN A 6 28.28 -53.35 0.93
CA ASN A 6 27.81 -53.48 2.31
C ASN A 6 27.72 -52.14 3.03
N ASN A 7 26.49 -51.85 3.45
CA ASN A 7 26.13 -50.81 4.41
C ASN A 7 26.62 -51.20 5.81
N ASN A 8 27.39 -50.33 6.47
CA ASN A 8 27.55 -50.40 7.92
C ASN A 8 27.63 -49.00 8.56
N ILE A 9 26.46 -48.56 9.03
CA ILE A 9 26.17 -47.91 10.31
C ILE A 9 27.38 -47.34 11.08
N VAL A 10 27.46 -46.01 11.18
CA VAL A 10 27.94 -45.30 12.38
C VAL A 10 27.15 -44.00 12.54
N SER A 11 26.39 -43.91 13.63
CA SER A 11 25.68 -42.73 14.12
C SER A 11 26.61 -41.80 14.90
N PRO A 12 26.49 -40.46 14.78
CA PRO A 12 26.98 -39.56 15.81
C PRO A 12 25.86 -39.01 16.70
N SER A 13 25.96 -39.44 17.95
CA SER A 13 25.48 -38.86 19.21
C SER A 13 25.00 -37.40 19.22
N SER A 14 23.79 -37.21 19.75
CA SER A 14 23.17 -35.96 20.19
C SER A 14 23.98 -35.24 21.28
N PRO A 15 24.09 -33.90 21.27
CA PRO A 15 24.46 -33.15 22.46
C PRO A 15 23.24 -32.83 23.32
N MET A 16 23.34 -33.20 24.59
CA MET A 16 22.52 -32.71 25.70
C MET A 16 22.66 -31.19 25.83
N PHE A 17 21.55 -30.45 25.82
CA PHE A 17 21.51 -29.11 26.41
C PHE A 17 20.37 -29.03 27.42
N SER A 18 20.82 -28.76 28.64
CA SER A 18 20.11 -28.69 29.91
C SER A 18 19.14 -27.51 29.95
N SER A 19 17.93 -27.76 30.43
CA SER A 19 16.96 -26.74 30.78
C SER A 19 17.35 -26.02 32.07
N PRO A 20 17.14 -24.68 32.16
CA PRO A 20 16.86 -24.03 33.42
C PRO A 20 15.37 -23.68 33.55
N SER A 21 14.88 -23.95 34.75
CA SER A 21 13.52 -23.74 35.27
C SER A 21 12.94 -22.34 35.04
N ILE A 22 11.65 -22.41 34.77
CA ILE A 22 10.56 -21.46 35.00
C ILE A 22 10.76 -20.65 36.31
N LEU A 23 10.85 -19.32 36.20
CA LEU A 23 10.46 -18.23 37.13
C LEU A 23 11.51 -17.10 37.14
N LEU A 24 11.04 -15.85 36.99
CA LEU A 24 11.75 -14.61 36.60
C LEU A 24 12.10 -14.61 35.10
N GLN A 25 11.59 -13.74 34.23
CA GLN A 25 11.39 -12.30 34.40
C GLN A 25 10.38 -11.81 33.36
N ARG A 26 9.10 -11.85 33.76
CA ARG A 26 7.99 -11.25 33.04
C ARG A 26 7.93 -9.76 33.40
N GLN A 27 8.91 -8.98 32.94
CA GLN A 27 8.93 -7.53 33.14
C GLN A 27 9.84 -6.85 32.11
N LEU A 28 9.30 -6.60 30.92
CA LEU A 28 9.61 -5.42 30.11
C LEU A 28 8.35 -5.10 29.30
N GLN A 29 7.41 -4.52 30.02
CA GLN A 29 6.37 -3.67 29.50
C GLN A 29 7.00 -2.47 28.79
N GLN A 30 6.30 -2.02 27.74
CA GLN A 30 6.22 -0.61 27.34
C GLN A 30 7.51 0.01 26.78
N ARG A 31 7.63 0.01 25.45
CA ARG A 31 8.11 1.22 24.76
C ARG A 31 7.62 1.30 23.32
N SER A 32 6.80 2.34 23.13
CA SER A 32 6.34 2.97 21.89
C SER A 32 5.62 2.09 20.86
N CYS A 33 4.35 1.83 21.16
CA CYS A 33 3.30 1.87 20.15
C CYS A 33 3.39 3.22 19.41
N CYS A 34 3.93 3.21 18.21
CA CYS A 34 3.95 4.38 17.35
C CYS A 34 2.52 4.74 16.95
N TRP A 35 2.19 5.99 17.26
CA TRP A 35 0.96 6.69 17.00
C TRP A 35 0.48 6.56 15.55
N LEU A 36 -0.60 5.82 15.35
CA LEU A 36 -1.74 6.29 14.56
C LEU A 36 -3.02 5.83 15.28
N PRO A 37 -4.07 6.68 15.36
CA PRO A 37 -5.34 6.25 15.90
C PRO A 37 -5.93 5.20 14.95
N CYS A 38 -5.93 3.95 15.42
CA CYS A 38 -6.78 2.91 14.91
C CYS A 38 -8.23 3.36 15.16
N LEU A 39 -8.83 4.05 14.19
CA LEU A 39 -10.28 4.20 14.11
C LEU A 39 -10.86 2.82 13.84
N THR A 40 -11.08 2.06 14.91
CA THR A 40 -12.04 0.95 14.89
C THR A 40 -13.43 1.54 14.73
N VAL A 41 -13.83 1.80 13.49
CA VAL A 41 -15.25 1.96 13.13
C VAL A 41 -15.87 0.57 13.19
N THR A 42 -16.29 0.16 14.39
CA THR A 42 -17.21 -0.96 14.56
C THR A 42 -18.59 -0.50 14.08
N ARG A 43 -18.86 -0.65 12.79
CA ARG A 43 -20.24 -0.65 12.29
C ARG A 43 -20.86 -2.01 12.63
N SER A 44 -21.46 -2.07 13.82
CA SER A 44 -22.35 -3.15 14.22
C SER A 44 -23.64 -3.05 13.40
N PHE A 45 -23.72 -3.77 12.27
CA PHE A 45 -25.00 -3.99 11.60
C PHE A 45 -25.75 -5.08 12.38
N ALA A 46 -26.57 -4.64 13.33
CA ALA A 46 -27.58 -5.50 13.95
C ALA A 46 -28.59 -5.91 12.88
N LYS A 47 -28.78 -7.23 12.83
CA LYS A 47 -29.56 -7.99 11.88
C LYS A 47 -30.99 -8.09 12.42
N GLU A 48 -31.92 -7.33 11.84
CA GLU A 48 -33.34 -7.44 12.17
C GLU A 48 -34.04 -8.28 11.10
N SER A 49 -34.52 -9.44 11.55
CA SER A 49 -35.25 -10.42 10.77
C SER A 49 -36.71 -10.03 10.63
N ALA A 50 -37.22 -9.96 9.40
CA ALA A 50 -38.65 -10.07 9.13
C ALA A 50 -38.89 -11.01 7.94
N ALA A 51 -39.80 -11.96 8.15
CA ALA A 51 -40.08 -13.08 7.28
C ALA A 51 -40.91 -12.70 6.04
N ALA A 52 -40.87 -13.61 5.07
CA ALA A 52 -41.49 -13.60 3.75
C ALA A 52 -43.00 -13.27 3.71
N SER A 53 -43.45 -12.60 2.64
CA SER A 53 -44.48 -13.17 1.75
C SER A 53 -44.62 -12.47 0.38
N SER A 54 -44.54 -13.31 -0.66
CA SER A 54 -45.42 -13.34 -1.84
C SER A 54 -45.25 -12.37 -3.03
N LYS A 55 -45.33 -13.03 -4.21
CA LYS A 55 -45.90 -12.63 -5.51
C LYS A 55 -45.03 -11.84 -6.51
N LYS A 56 -44.59 -12.63 -7.51
CA LYS A 56 -44.34 -12.25 -8.92
C LYS A 56 -45.28 -11.14 -9.41
N LYS A 57 -44.71 -10.04 -9.91
CA LYS A 57 -45.23 -9.29 -11.07
C LYS A 57 -44.06 -8.89 -11.96
N LYS A 58 -44.19 -9.22 -13.26
CA LYS A 58 -43.30 -8.80 -14.34
C LYS A 58 -43.31 -7.28 -14.39
N ALA A 59 -42.16 -6.63 -14.22
CA ALA A 59 -42.01 -5.21 -14.53
C ALA A 59 -41.72 -5.10 -16.03
N ALA A 60 -42.68 -4.52 -16.75
CA ALA A 60 -42.49 -4.04 -18.09
C ALA A 60 -41.37 -2.99 -18.10
N ALA A 61 -40.58 -2.97 -19.19
CA ALA A 61 -39.60 -1.94 -19.43
C ALA A 61 -40.29 -0.57 -19.52
N THR A 62 -40.21 0.21 -18.44
CA THR A 62 -40.66 1.60 -18.41
C THR A 62 -39.59 2.44 -19.09
N THR A 63 -39.87 2.89 -20.31
CA THR A 63 -39.19 4.03 -20.94
C THR A 63 -39.16 5.21 -19.96
N PRO A 64 -38.01 5.85 -19.69
CA PRO A 64 -37.96 7.00 -18.79
C PRO A 64 -38.79 8.13 -19.38
N VAL A 65 -39.84 8.51 -18.64
CA VAL A 65 -40.64 9.72 -18.91
C VAL A 65 -39.71 10.92 -18.71
N THR A 66 -39.45 11.66 -19.79
CA THR A 66 -38.75 12.95 -19.74
C THR A 66 -39.62 13.93 -18.95
N VAL A 67 -39.31 14.11 -17.67
CA VAL A 67 -39.85 15.22 -16.88
C VAL A 67 -39.04 16.44 -17.28
N ASP A 68 -39.57 17.26 -18.19
CA ASP A 68 -38.93 18.50 -18.63
C ASP A 68 -38.82 19.48 -17.45
N THR A 69 -37.73 19.37 -16.69
CA THR A 69 -37.49 20.22 -15.50
C THR A 69 -36.98 21.61 -15.85
N GLY A 70 -37.02 22.02 -17.12
CA GLY A 70 -36.47 23.29 -17.61
C GLY A 70 -34.95 23.42 -17.41
N ARG A 71 -34.26 22.31 -17.11
CA ARG A 71 -32.81 22.24 -16.88
C ARG A 71 -32.06 22.00 -18.18
N ASP A 72 -30.84 22.52 -18.26
CA ASP A 72 -29.95 22.29 -19.39
C ASP A 72 -29.66 20.80 -19.58
N LYS A 73 -29.75 20.31 -20.82
CA LYS A 73 -29.54 18.90 -21.18
C LYS A 73 -28.18 18.36 -20.72
N ASN A 74 -27.14 19.21 -20.74
CA ASN A 74 -25.81 18.85 -20.24
C ASN A 74 -25.80 18.63 -18.73
N LEU A 75 -26.53 19.46 -17.98
CA LEU A 75 -26.65 19.31 -16.53
C LEU A 75 -27.38 18.02 -16.17
N GLU A 76 -28.46 17.69 -16.90
CA GLU A 76 -29.20 16.44 -16.72
C GLU A 76 -28.34 15.22 -17.03
N LEU A 77 -27.50 15.26 -18.08
CA LEU A 77 -26.57 14.17 -18.40
C LEU A 77 -25.52 13.97 -17.30
N ILE A 78 -24.96 15.05 -16.77
CA ILE A 78 -24.01 14.99 -15.64
C ILE A 78 -24.72 14.41 -14.42
N LEU A 79 -25.94 14.88 -14.12
CA LEU A 79 -26.72 14.39 -12.98
C LEU A 79 -27.09 12.91 -13.14
N ALA A 80 -27.43 12.48 -14.36
CA ALA A 80 -27.69 11.08 -14.67
C ALA A 80 -26.42 10.21 -14.56
N SER A 81 -25.27 10.75 -14.94
CA SER A 81 -23.97 10.06 -14.80
C SER A 81 -23.59 9.87 -13.34
N LEU A 82 -23.88 10.85 -12.48
CA LEU A 82 -23.63 10.79 -11.04
C LEU A 82 -24.62 9.88 -10.30
N ASN A 83 -25.88 9.84 -10.76
CA ASN A 83 -26.94 9.01 -10.19
C ASN A 83 -27.04 7.62 -10.84
N ALA A 84 -26.07 7.22 -11.66
CA ALA A 84 -26.08 5.93 -12.31
C ALA A 84 -26.15 4.81 -11.26
N PRO A 85 -27.02 3.79 -11.45
CA PRO A 85 -27.14 2.70 -10.49
C PRO A 85 -25.83 1.93 -10.37
N GLU A 86 -25.49 1.53 -9.15
CA GLU A 86 -24.29 0.75 -8.89
C GLU A 86 -24.37 -0.60 -9.62
N ARG A 87 -23.28 -0.96 -10.31
CA ARG A 87 -23.18 -2.26 -10.98
C ARG A 87 -22.94 -3.34 -9.93
N HIS A 88 -23.92 -4.23 -9.74
CA HIS A 88 -23.71 -5.41 -8.90
C HIS A 88 -22.82 -6.41 -9.64
N GLU A 89 -21.64 -6.68 -9.10
CA GLU A 89 -20.73 -7.70 -9.62
C GLU A 89 -21.28 -9.11 -9.33
N PRO A 90 -21.03 -10.11 -10.20
CA PRO A 90 -21.43 -11.48 -9.92
C PRO A 90 -20.70 -12.03 -8.68
N GLU A 91 -21.36 -12.93 -7.94
CA GLU A 91 -20.74 -13.61 -6.81
C GLU A 91 -19.54 -14.45 -7.27
N ILE A 92 -18.41 -14.27 -6.59
CA ILE A 92 -17.15 -14.94 -6.93
C ILE A 92 -17.21 -16.40 -6.46
N SER A 93 -16.71 -17.33 -7.29
CA SER A 93 -16.58 -18.73 -6.89
C SER A 93 -15.66 -18.89 -5.67
N GLN A 94 -15.87 -19.95 -4.87
CA GLN A 94 -15.08 -20.14 -3.64
C GLN A 94 -13.58 -20.31 -3.93
N GLU A 95 -13.25 -20.99 -5.04
CA GLU A 95 -11.86 -21.18 -5.50
C GLU A 95 -11.19 -19.85 -5.84
N GLU A 96 -11.87 -18.99 -6.59
CA GLU A 96 -11.33 -17.68 -6.98
C GLU A 96 -11.23 -16.75 -5.74
N LYS A 97 -12.13 -16.89 -4.76
CA LYS A 97 -12.04 -16.17 -3.49
C LYS A 97 -10.78 -16.56 -2.71
N ALA A 98 -10.43 -17.84 -2.67
CA ALA A 98 -9.21 -18.32 -2.04
C ALA A 98 -7.95 -17.81 -2.76
N ARG A 99 -7.95 -17.85 -4.10
CA ARG A 99 -6.85 -17.31 -4.91
C ARG A 99 -6.64 -15.80 -4.67
N ARG A 100 -7.71 -15.01 -4.67
CA ARG A 100 -7.64 -13.57 -4.40
C ARG A 100 -7.12 -13.27 -2.99
N TYR A 101 -7.50 -14.08 -2.01
CA TYR A 101 -6.97 -13.96 -0.65
C TYR A 101 -5.46 -14.19 -0.60
N GLU A 102 -4.95 -15.23 -1.26
CA GLU A 102 -3.52 -15.52 -1.31
C GLU A 102 -2.73 -14.43 -2.05
N VAL A 103 -3.24 -13.96 -3.20
CA VAL A 103 -2.66 -12.83 -3.94
C VAL A 103 -2.62 -11.58 -3.07
N GLY A 104 -3.71 -11.25 -2.38
CA GLY A 104 -3.78 -10.11 -1.48
C GLY A 104 -2.77 -10.20 -0.33
N ARG A 105 -2.62 -11.37 0.27
CA ARG A 105 -1.63 -11.62 1.33
C ARG A 105 -0.20 -11.41 0.81
N ASN A 106 0.12 -12.00 -0.34
CA ASN A 106 1.45 -11.90 -0.94
C ASN A 106 1.78 -10.46 -1.35
N TYR A 107 0.81 -9.72 -1.87
CA TYR A 107 0.95 -8.30 -2.17
C TYR A 107 1.29 -7.49 -0.91
N VAL A 108 0.51 -7.65 0.17
CA VAL A 108 0.74 -6.92 1.43
C VAL A 108 2.12 -7.24 1.99
N ILE A 109 2.52 -8.51 2.01
CA ILE A 109 3.86 -8.92 2.46
C ILE A 109 4.94 -8.26 1.58
N GLY A 110 4.77 -8.24 0.26
CA GLY A 110 5.68 -7.59 -0.68
C GLY A 110 5.80 -6.09 -0.41
N SER A 111 4.69 -5.38 -0.28
CA SER A 111 4.66 -3.95 0.02
C SER A 111 5.36 -3.62 1.34
N PHE A 112 5.18 -4.42 2.38
CA PHE A 112 5.89 -4.22 3.64
C PHE A 112 7.40 -4.45 3.53
N LYS A 113 7.84 -5.41 2.72
CA LYS A 113 9.27 -5.61 2.46
C LYS A 113 9.89 -4.40 1.77
N GLU A 114 9.29 -3.95 0.68
CA GLU A 114 9.74 -2.76 -0.06
C GLU A 114 9.76 -1.52 0.84
N HIS A 115 8.70 -1.30 1.62
CA HIS A 115 8.65 -0.22 2.60
C HIS A 115 9.80 -0.30 3.60
N ASN A 116 10.05 -1.46 4.18
CA ASN A 116 11.13 -1.65 5.16
C ASN A 116 12.51 -1.41 4.54
N GLU A 117 12.74 -1.86 3.30
CA GLU A 117 13.99 -1.65 2.58
C GLU A 117 14.24 -0.16 2.31
N ILE A 118 13.25 0.56 1.79
CA ILE A 118 13.33 2.00 1.55
C ILE A 118 13.58 2.75 2.86
N HIS A 119 12.84 2.43 3.92
CA HIS A 119 13.00 3.11 5.21
C HIS A 119 14.31 2.76 5.92
N HIS A 120 14.83 1.56 5.74
CA HIS A 120 16.14 1.19 6.24
C HIS A 120 17.23 2.05 5.58
N ASP A 121 17.26 2.12 4.25
CA ASP A 121 18.22 2.92 3.50
C ASP A 121 18.13 4.42 3.84
N LEU A 122 16.90 4.97 3.88
CA LEU A 122 16.68 6.35 4.32
C LEU A 122 17.20 6.61 5.74
N SER A 123 16.97 5.69 6.67
CA SER A 123 17.47 5.79 8.04
C SER A 123 18.99 5.79 8.10
N CYS A 124 19.64 4.91 7.32
CA CYS A 124 21.10 4.88 7.18
C CYS A 124 21.63 6.21 6.63
N LYS A 125 21.05 6.73 5.55
CA LYS A 125 21.42 8.03 4.95
C LYS A 125 21.28 9.19 5.94
N ILE A 126 20.20 9.22 6.71
CA ILE A 126 19.98 10.23 7.75
C ILE A 126 21.05 10.11 8.85
N HIS A 127 21.36 8.89 9.29
CA HIS A 127 22.37 8.66 10.32
C HIS A 127 23.76 9.11 9.86
N LEU A 128 24.15 8.75 8.63
CA LEU A 128 25.40 9.17 8.02
C LEU A 128 25.49 10.68 7.88
N LYS A 129 24.41 11.35 7.43
CA LYS A 129 24.36 12.82 7.34
C LYS A 129 24.54 13.47 8.70
N LYS A 130 23.84 12.99 9.74
CA LYS A 130 23.98 13.49 11.11
C LYS A 130 25.41 13.28 11.65
N HIS A 131 26.00 12.12 11.36
CA HIS A 131 27.38 11.82 11.75
C HIS A 131 28.37 12.76 11.08
N ALA A 132 28.25 12.98 9.76
CA ALA A 132 29.10 13.90 9.01
C ALA A 132 29.03 15.34 9.57
N VAL A 133 27.83 15.86 9.85
CA VAL A 133 27.66 17.19 10.44
C VAL A 133 28.26 17.27 11.85
N LYS A 134 28.21 16.17 12.62
CA LYS A 134 28.83 16.10 13.95
C LYS A 134 30.36 16.15 13.88
N MET A 135 30.97 15.61 12.83
CA MET A 135 32.42 15.58 12.61
C MET A 135 33.00 16.94 12.20
N LEU A 136 32.17 17.90 11.78
CA LEU A 136 32.64 19.26 11.49
C LEU A 136 33.14 19.96 12.78
N PRO A 137 34.19 20.79 12.68
CA PRO A 137 34.72 21.53 13.83
C PRO A 137 33.63 22.34 14.53
N ARG A 138 33.65 22.30 15.87
CA ARG A 138 32.71 23.07 16.70
C ARG A 138 33.00 24.56 16.49
N ASN A 139 31.95 25.37 16.37
CA ASN A 139 32.02 26.83 16.18
C ASN A 139 32.71 27.27 14.87
N SER A 140 32.65 26.44 13.83
CA SER A 140 33.08 26.83 12.48
C SER A 140 31.89 27.37 11.67
N LYS A 141 32.14 28.38 10.84
CA LYS A 141 31.15 28.91 9.87
C LYS A 141 30.56 27.81 8.99
N LEU A 142 31.39 26.83 8.62
CA LEU A 142 30.98 25.65 7.83
C LEU A 142 29.86 24.85 8.50
N LYS A 143 29.92 24.71 9.82
CA LYS A 143 28.91 23.96 10.57
C LYS A 143 27.61 24.75 10.71
N GLU A 144 27.70 26.08 10.84
CA GLU A 144 26.54 26.99 10.87
C GLU A 144 25.81 26.97 9.53
N GLU A 145 26.54 27.09 8.42
CA GLU A 145 26.00 27.01 7.06
C GLU A 145 25.37 25.64 6.78
N ALA A 146 26.02 24.54 7.19
CA ALA A 146 25.49 23.19 7.00
C ALA A 146 24.22 22.89 7.83
N MET A 147 23.94 23.67 8.87
CA MET A 147 22.71 23.56 9.67
C MET A 147 21.55 24.40 9.13
N LYS A 148 21.81 25.29 8.16
CA LYS A 148 20.76 26.07 7.51
C LYS A 148 19.86 25.13 6.69
N VAL A 149 18.55 25.28 6.84
CA VAL A 149 17.57 24.56 6.03
C VAL A 149 17.52 25.24 4.66
N ASP A 150 17.64 24.43 3.62
CA ASP A 150 17.48 24.87 2.24
C ASP A 150 16.04 24.55 1.80
N ASP A 151 15.29 25.58 1.45
CA ASP A 151 13.91 25.50 0.97
C ASP A 151 13.85 25.50 -0.57
N GLU A 152 14.99 25.52 -1.26
CA GLU A 152 15.03 25.43 -2.72
C GLU A 152 14.52 24.05 -3.19
N GLY A 153 13.53 24.10 -4.09
CA GLY A 153 12.99 22.90 -4.71
C GLY A 153 13.99 22.23 -5.66
N PRO A 154 13.68 21.02 -6.17
CA PRO A 154 14.49 20.41 -7.20
C PRO A 154 14.56 21.33 -8.42
N PRO A 155 15.70 21.37 -9.13
CA PRO A 155 15.86 22.26 -10.26
C PRO A 155 14.89 21.90 -11.39
N PRO A 156 14.39 22.90 -12.15
CA PRO A 156 13.34 22.69 -13.15
C PRO A 156 13.78 21.81 -14.34
N TRP A 157 15.09 21.69 -14.59
CA TRP A 157 15.62 20.80 -15.63
C TRP A 157 15.65 19.31 -15.24
N ARG A 158 15.31 18.96 -14.00
CA ARG A 158 15.22 17.56 -13.57
C ARG A 158 13.87 16.97 -13.97
N HIS A 159 13.85 16.28 -15.10
CA HIS A 159 12.64 15.63 -15.59
C HIS A 159 12.21 14.42 -14.76
N ILE A 160 10.90 14.26 -14.57
CA ILE A 160 10.31 13.03 -14.04
C ILE A 160 10.43 11.96 -15.13
N ALA A 161 10.87 10.76 -14.76
CA ALA A 161 10.95 9.64 -15.69
C ALA A 161 9.58 9.36 -16.32
N LYS A 162 9.53 9.31 -17.64
CA LYS A 162 8.33 8.96 -18.41
C LYS A 162 8.52 7.56 -18.99
N TRP A 163 7.40 6.86 -19.19
CA TRP A 163 7.43 5.52 -19.81
C TRP A 163 8.01 5.57 -21.24
N THR A 164 7.65 6.60 -22.00
CA THR A 164 8.12 6.81 -23.37
C THR A 164 9.14 7.95 -23.40
N ALA A 165 10.26 7.74 -24.09
CA ALA A 165 11.30 8.75 -24.27
C ALA A 165 10.75 9.99 -25.02
N PRO A 166 11.27 11.20 -24.72
CA PRO A 166 10.88 12.41 -25.45
C PRO A 166 11.35 12.35 -26.91
N ILE A 167 10.58 12.97 -27.80
CA ILE A 167 10.95 13.12 -29.22
C ILE A 167 12.12 14.12 -29.30
N PRO A 168 13.22 13.79 -30.00
CA PRO A 168 14.37 14.69 -30.09
C PRO A 168 13.99 16.00 -30.78
N GLY A 169 14.32 17.14 -30.15
CA GLY A 169 14.04 18.47 -30.69
C GLY A 169 12.59 18.95 -30.56
N TYR A 170 11.67 18.14 -30.02
CA TYR A 170 10.30 18.57 -29.76
C TYR A 170 10.20 19.30 -28.42
N ASN A 171 9.86 20.59 -28.45
CA ASN A 171 9.54 21.38 -27.27
C ASN A 171 8.04 21.66 -27.24
N ALA A 172 7.34 21.19 -26.20
CA ALA A 172 5.89 21.36 -26.07
C ALA A 172 5.49 22.84 -25.93
N LEU A 173 6.38 23.69 -25.38
CA LEU A 173 6.10 25.12 -25.18
C LEU A 173 5.90 25.89 -26.49
N ASP A 174 6.47 25.42 -27.60
CA ASP A 174 6.41 26.10 -28.90
C ASP A 174 5.00 26.03 -29.56
N PHE A 175 4.07 25.29 -28.95
CA PHE A 175 2.75 24.96 -29.50
C PHE A 175 1.57 25.28 -28.57
N VAL A 176 1.79 25.71 -27.33
CA VAL A 176 0.69 25.99 -26.37
C VAL A 176 -0.10 27.25 -26.75
N ASP A 177 0.54 28.24 -27.39
CA ASP A 177 -0.06 29.55 -27.68
C ASP A 177 -0.55 29.69 -29.15
N LYS A 178 -0.62 28.60 -29.92
CA LYS A 178 -0.95 28.64 -31.37
C LYS A 178 -2.40 28.28 -31.71
N GLU A 179 -3.33 28.37 -30.77
CA GLU A 179 -4.78 28.18 -30.99
C GLU A 179 -5.54 29.50 -31.16
#